data_AF-U7Q7W9-F1
#
_entry.id   AF-U7Q7W9-F1
#
_cell.length_a   1.000
_cell.length_b   1.000
_cell.length_c   1.000
_cell.angle_alpha   90.00
_cell.angle_beta   90.00
_cell.angle_gamma   90.00
#
_symmetry.space_group_name_H-M   'P 1'
#
loop_
_entity.id
_entity.type
_entity.pdbx_description
1 polymer ?
#
loop_
_entity_poly.entity_id
_entity_poly.type
_entity_poly.pdbx_seq_one_letter_code
_entity_poly.pdbx_strand_id
1 'polypeptide(L)'
;MNREDIENRTVLIALTGSRGYGLETATSDYDYRGIFIATKPYYLGLSHIEQQDKGWDTTPSQTFPYLAKDTCIYELRKFLKLAIDNNPNILELFWFKDYVHLTEVGKILQQHRQLFLSKRIKQTYSGYGYAQIKKLESHRRWLLNPPQHQPTAAEFGLVEKPP
;
A
#
# COMPACT_ATOMS: atom_id res chain seq x y z
N MET A 1 -5.63 13.37 10.15
CA MET A 1 -6.83 13.76 9.39
C MET A 1 -7.86 12.69 9.69
N ASN A 2 -9.14 13.01 9.89
CA ASN A 2 -10.12 11.97 10.21
C ASN A 2 -10.55 11.22 8.94
N ARG A 3 -11.28 10.10 9.09
CA ARG A 3 -11.76 9.28 7.97
C ARG A 3 -12.61 10.09 6.99
N GLU A 4 -13.56 10.87 7.49
CA GLU A 4 -14.47 11.68 6.67
C GLU A 4 -13.73 12.70 5.79
N ASP A 5 -12.74 13.40 6.35
CA ASP A 5 -11.87 14.32 5.61
C ASP A 5 -11.13 13.61 4.48
N ILE A 6 -10.66 12.37 4.72
CA ILE A 6 -9.93 11.57 3.73
C ILE A 6 -10.88 11.19 2.61
N GLU A 7 -12.03 10.61 2.94
CA GLU A 7 -13.01 10.14 1.96
C GLU A 7 -13.51 11.27 1.06
N ASN A 8 -13.85 12.42 1.64
CA ASN A 8 -14.29 13.60 0.90
C ASN A 8 -13.22 14.19 -0.02
N ARG A 9 -11.96 13.80 0.16
CA ARG A 9 -10.81 14.28 -0.61
C ARG A 9 -10.12 13.19 -1.41
N THR A 10 -10.67 11.97 -1.40
CA THR A 10 -10.20 10.88 -2.23
C THR A 10 -10.52 11.20 -3.69
N VAL A 11 -9.49 11.19 -4.53
CA VAL A 11 -9.60 11.52 -5.95
C VAL A 11 -9.68 10.28 -6.83
N LEU A 12 -9.25 9.13 -6.31
CA LEU A 12 -9.20 7.87 -7.03
C LEU A 12 -9.25 6.70 -6.03
N ILE A 13 -10.02 5.66 -6.33
CA ILE A 13 -9.98 4.35 -5.68
C ILE A 13 -10.07 3.28 -6.77
N ALA A 14 -9.21 2.27 -6.71
CA ALA A 14 -9.27 1.07 -7.54
C ALA A 14 -9.49 -0.17 -6.66
N LEU A 15 -10.15 -1.17 -7.25
CA LEU A 15 -10.12 -2.53 -6.74
C LEU A 15 -8.77 -3.16 -7.13
N THR A 16 -8.06 -3.68 -6.14
CA THR A 16 -6.71 -4.24 -6.27
C THR A 16 -6.68 -5.69 -5.81
N GLY A 17 -5.49 -6.21 -5.47
CA GLY A 17 -5.35 -7.58 -5.00
C GLY A 17 -5.79 -8.61 -6.05
N SER A 18 -6.20 -9.79 -5.58
CA SER A 18 -6.56 -10.91 -6.48
C SER A 18 -7.59 -10.50 -7.53
N ARG A 19 -8.61 -9.73 -7.14
CA ARG A 19 -9.65 -9.20 -8.04
C ARG A 19 -9.11 -8.18 -9.04
N GLY A 20 -8.26 -7.26 -8.59
CA GLY A 20 -7.63 -6.28 -9.48
C GLY A 20 -6.71 -6.92 -10.53
N TYR A 21 -6.07 -8.04 -10.20
CA TYR A 21 -5.20 -8.79 -11.12
C TYR A 21 -5.93 -9.85 -11.96
N GLY A 22 -7.22 -10.10 -11.74
CA GLY A 22 -7.97 -11.16 -12.43
C GLY A 22 -7.58 -12.57 -11.99
N LEU A 23 -7.18 -12.72 -10.73
CA LEU A 23 -6.74 -13.96 -10.09
C LEU A 23 -7.69 -14.38 -8.95
N GLU A 24 -8.91 -13.84 -8.94
CA GLU A 24 -9.86 -14.06 -7.86
C GLU A 24 -10.42 -15.49 -7.84
N THR A 25 -10.73 -15.95 -6.64
CA THR A 25 -11.50 -17.16 -6.39
C THR A 25 -12.82 -16.81 -5.72
N ALA A 26 -13.70 -17.79 -5.52
CA ALA A 26 -14.97 -17.59 -4.81
C ALA A 26 -14.79 -17.02 -3.39
N THR A 27 -13.63 -17.22 -2.77
CA THR A 27 -13.31 -16.76 -1.41
C THR A 27 -12.41 -15.52 -1.38
N SER A 28 -12.11 -14.91 -2.53
CA SER A 28 -11.30 -13.70 -2.58
C SER A 28 -11.95 -12.55 -1.83
N ASP A 29 -11.17 -11.90 -0.98
CA ASP A 29 -11.46 -10.64 -0.31
C ASP A 29 -11.47 -9.45 -1.30
N TYR A 30 -11.76 -8.27 -0.77
CA TYR A 30 -11.78 -7.03 -1.53
C TYR A 30 -10.69 -6.09 -1.01
N ASP A 31 -9.63 -5.93 -1.79
CA ASP A 31 -8.54 -5.01 -1.52
C ASP A 31 -8.75 -3.68 -2.26
N TYR A 32 -8.75 -2.56 -1.55
CA TYR A 32 -8.88 -1.26 -2.19
C TYR A 32 -7.62 -0.43 -2.02
N ARG A 33 -7.22 0.27 -3.08
CA ARG A 33 -6.17 1.29 -2.98
C ARG A 33 -6.63 2.57 -3.64
N GLY A 34 -6.20 3.69 -3.06
CA GLY A 34 -6.63 4.99 -3.56
C GLY A 34 -5.63 6.10 -3.28
N ILE A 35 -6.02 7.30 -3.71
CA ILE A 35 -5.24 8.52 -3.54
C ILE A 35 -6.18 9.61 -3.01
N PHE A 36 -5.77 10.33 -1.98
CA PHE A 36 -6.46 11.50 -1.47
C PHE A 36 -5.54 12.73 -1.42
N ILE A 37 -6.15 13.92 -1.44
CA ILE A 37 -5.44 15.20 -1.28
C ILE A 37 -5.62 15.70 0.15
N ALA A 38 -4.53 15.90 0.88
CA ALA A 38 -4.62 16.33 2.27
C ALA A 38 -5.23 17.74 2.44
N THR A 39 -5.84 18.01 3.59
CA THR A 39 -6.32 19.37 3.96
C THR A 39 -5.13 20.32 4.17
N LYS A 40 -5.38 21.64 4.11
CA LYS A 40 -4.36 22.68 4.25
C LYS A 40 -3.41 22.49 5.45
N PRO A 41 -3.85 22.13 6.67
CA PRO A 41 -2.93 21.94 7.80
C PRO A 41 -1.89 20.84 7.59
N TYR A 42 -2.22 19.81 6.81
CA TYR A 42 -1.34 18.67 6.50
C TYR A 42 -0.54 18.90 5.22
N TYR A 43 -1.07 19.70 4.29
CA TYR A 43 -0.41 19.99 3.02
C TYR A 43 0.59 21.16 3.13
N LEU A 44 0.20 22.24 3.81
CA LEU A 44 0.97 23.48 3.95
C LEU A 44 1.54 23.69 5.36
N GLY A 45 1.02 22.96 6.36
CA GLY A 45 1.44 23.10 7.76
C GLY A 45 2.45 22.04 8.20
N LEU A 46 2.61 21.94 9.52
CA LEU A 46 3.53 20.99 10.17
C LEU A 46 2.88 19.64 10.49
N SER A 47 1.56 19.50 10.27
CA SER A 47 0.87 18.23 10.47
C SER A 47 1.27 17.23 9.40
N HIS A 48 1.37 15.96 9.77
CA HIS A 48 1.82 14.91 8.87
C HIS A 48 0.73 13.86 8.64
N ILE A 49 0.53 13.49 7.37
CA ILE A 49 -0.26 12.33 6.99
C ILE A 49 0.30 11.79 5.69
N GLU A 50 0.41 10.47 5.63
CA GLU A 50 1.01 9.76 4.50
C GLU A 50 0.02 8.86 3.80
N GLN A 51 -0.79 8.15 4.58
CA GLN A 51 -1.80 7.23 4.09
C GLN A 51 -2.78 6.90 5.23
N GLN A 52 -3.90 6.30 4.86
CA GLN A 52 -4.80 5.62 5.78
C GLN A 52 -4.92 4.17 5.35
N ASP A 53 -4.34 3.29 6.16
CA ASP A 53 -4.25 1.84 5.92
C ASP A 53 -4.86 1.02 7.07
N LYS A 54 -5.58 1.69 7.98
CA LYS A 54 -6.20 1.11 9.18
C LYS A 54 -7.54 1.77 9.47
N GLY A 55 -8.37 1.09 10.25
CA GLY A 55 -9.65 1.61 10.71
C GLY A 55 -10.76 1.56 9.65
N TRP A 56 -10.55 0.80 8.58
CA TRP A 56 -11.55 0.56 7.53
C TRP A 56 -12.55 -0.53 7.91
N ASP A 57 -12.20 -1.37 8.88
CA ASP A 57 -13.04 -2.38 9.52
C ASP A 57 -13.98 -1.83 10.61
N THR A 58 -14.09 -0.50 10.70
CA THR A 58 -15.04 0.20 11.59
C THR A 58 -16.40 0.40 10.91
N THR A 59 -17.36 1.00 11.62
CA THR A 59 -18.69 1.33 11.07
C THR A 59 -18.56 1.91 9.66
N PRO A 60 -19.22 1.32 8.64
CA PRO A 60 -19.15 1.81 7.27
C PRO A 60 -19.52 3.28 7.18
N SER A 61 -18.75 4.05 6.43
CA SER A 61 -19.11 5.44 6.14
C SER A 61 -20.20 5.51 5.07
N GLN A 62 -20.85 6.66 4.97
CA GLN A 62 -21.84 6.91 3.93
C GLN A 62 -21.18 7.09 2.55
N THR A 63 -19.96 7.65 2.50
CA THR A 63 -19.28 8.00 1.25
C THR A 63 -18.77 6.75 0.52
N PHE A 64 -18.09 5.85 1.24
CA PHE A 64 -17.55 4.60 0.67
C PHE A 64 -17.86 3.42 1.59
N PRO A 65 -19.13 2.94 1.61
CA PRO A 65 -19.57 1.88 2.53
C PRO A 65 -18.93 0.51 2.23
N TYR A 66 -18.29 0.36 1.07
CA TYR A 66 -17.66 -0.87 0.61
C TYR A 66 -16.19 -1.01 1.01
N LEU A 67 -15.56 0.03 1.59
CA LEU A 67 -14.16 -0.06 1.99
C LEU A 67 -14.01 -1.08 3.11
N ALA A 68 -13.08 -2.01 2.90
CA ALA A 68 -12.83 -3.15 3.77
C ALA A 68 -11.49 -3.00 4.50
N LYS A 69 -11.21 -3.93 5.42
CA LYS A 69 -10.01 -3.96 6.26
C LYS A 69 -8.71 -3.71 5.48
N ASP A 70 -8.54 -4.33 4.31
CA ASP A 70 -7.34 -4.26 3.48
C ASP A 70 -7.36 -3.07 2.49
N THR A 71 -7.95 -1.96 2.92
CA THR A 71 -7.94 -0.69 2.17
C THR A 71 -6.71 0.14 2.53
N CYS A 72 -6.04 0.71 1.52
CA CYS A 72 -4.96 1.68 1.71
C CYS A 72 -5.12 2.88 0.77
N ILE A 73 -5.44 4.05 1.33
CA ILE A 73 -5.56 5.30 0.56
C ILE A 73 -4.36 6.20 0.88
N TYR A 74 -3.55 6.50 -0.13
CA TYR A 74 -2.33 7.28 0.00
C TYR A 74 -2.59 8.78 -0.12
N GLU A 75 -1.86 9.56 0.66
CA GLU A 75 -1.76 11.00 0.42
C GLU A 75 -1.02 11.25 -0.90
N LEU A 76 -1.49 12.23 -1.68
CA LEU A 76 -1.01 12.50 -3.04
C LEU A 76 0.52 12.67 -3.13
N ARG A 77 1.16 13.46 -2.27
CA ARG A 77 2.61 13.68 -2.34
C ARG A 77 3.39 12.40 -2.05
N LYS A 78 2.96 11.61 -1.06
CA LYS A 78 3.55 10.28 -0.81
C LYS A 78 3.42 9.38 -2.03
N PHE A 79 2.21 9.31 -2.60
CA PHE A 79 1.95 8.49 -3.77
C PHE A 79 2.85 8.89 -4.94
N LEU A 80 2.91 10.19 -5.28
CA LEU A 80 3.73 10.71 -6.37
C LEU A 80 5.22 10.44 -6.15
N LYS A 81 5.72 10.61 -4.92
CA LYS A 81 7.11 10.29 -4.58
C LYS A 81 7.43 8.82 -4.87
N LEU A 82 6.58 7.90 -4.41
CA LEU A 82 6.78 6.47 -4.65
C LEU A 82 6.62 6.09 -6.13
N ALA A 83 5.74 6.77 -6.87
CA ALA A 83 5.57 6.57 -8.30
C ALA A 83 6.82 7.00 -9.09
N ILE A 84 7.39 8.17 -8.77
CA ILE A 84 8.66 8.66 -9.33
C ILE A 84 9.81 7.67 -9.02
N ASP A 85 9.82 7.09 -7.82
CA ASP A 85 10.78 6.07 -7.44
C ASP A 85 10.57 4.72 -8.13
N ASN A 86 9.53 4.59 -8.96
CA ASN A 86 9.11 3.38 -9.69
C ASN A 86 8.84 2.21 -8.74
N ASN A 87 8.18 2.49 -7.62
CA ASN A 87 7.74 1.45 -6.69
C ASN A 87 6.69 0.54 -7.36
N PRO A 88 6.93 -0.79 -7.43
CA PRO A 88 6.02 -1.71 -8.13
C PRO A 88 4.59 -1.67 -7.63
N ASN A 89 4.41 -1.62 -6.31
CA ASN A 89 3.09 -1.67 -5.66
C ASN A 89 2.27 -0.38 -5.85
N ILE A 90 2.91 0.68 -6.34
CA ILE A 90 2.31 2.02 -6.47
C ILE A 90 1.99 2.30 -7.93
N LEU A 91 2.93 2.02 -8.83
CA LEU A 91 2.74 2.27 -10.26
C LEU A 91 1.49 1.58 -10.78
N GLU A 92 1.26 0.32 -10.40
CA GLU A 92 0.12 -0.48 -10.85
C GLU A 92 -1.23 0.20 -10.62
N LEU A 93 -1.37 1.07 -9.61
CA LEU A 93 -2.61 1.79 -9.34
C LEU A 93 -3.06 2.66 -10.54
N PHE A 94 -2.12 3.17 -11.35
CA PHE A 94 -2.43 3.94 -12.56
C PHE A 94 -2.86 3.11 -13.77
N TRP A 95 -2.69 1.78 -13.72
CA TRP A 95 -2.97 0.88 -14.85
C TRP A 95 -4.12 -0.10 -14.61
N PHE A 96 -4.75 -0.09 -13.43
CA PHE A 96 -6.02 -0.80 -13.27
C PHE A 96 -7.07 -0.23 -14.23
N LYS A 97 -7.86 -1.14 -14.80
CA LYS A 97 -8.90 -0.81 -15.78
C LYS A 97 -10.12 -0.17 -15.11
N ASP A 98 -10.44 -0.64 -13.91
CA ASP A 98 -11.67 -0.29 -13.21
C ASP A 98 -11.36 0.48 -11.92
N TYR A 99 -11.64 1.78 -11.95
CA TYR A 99 -11.67 2.62 -10.77
C TYR A 99 -13.10 2.64 -10.21
N VAL A 100 -13.26 2.21 -8.96
CA VAL A 100 -14.54 2.25 -8.24
C VAL A 100 -14.90 3.68 -7.81
N HIS A 101 -13.91 4.58 -7.77
CA HIS A 101 -14.09 6.02 -7.61
C HIS A 101 -13.04 6.77 -8.42
N LEU A 102 -13.46 7.75 -9.22
CA LEU A 102 -12.55 8.53 -10.05
C LEU A 102 -13.10 9.95 -10.29
N THR A 103 -12.45 10.95 -9.72
CA THR A 103 -12.79 12.36 -9.94
C THR A 103 -12.06 12.93 -11.17
N GLU A 104 -12.41 14.14 -11.61
CA GLU A 104 -11.66 14.83 -12.66
C GLU A 104 -10.17 15.01 -12.32
N VAL A 105 -9.85 15.26 -11.05
CA VAL A 105 -8.45 15.33 -10.58
C VAL A 105 -7.77 13.96 -10.70
N GLY A 106 -8.46 12.88 -10.34
CA GLY A 106 -7.97 11.52 -10.52
C GLY A 106 -7.73 11.18 -12.00
N LYS A 107 -8.61 11.60 -12.91
CA LYS A 107 -8.45 11.43 -14.36
C LYS A 107 -7.18 12.12 -14.88
N ILE A 108 -6.90 13.34 -14.41
CA ILE A 108 -5.66 14.06 -14.77
C ILE A 108 -4.44 13.21 -14.38
N LEU A 109 -4.38 12.70 -13.14
CA LEU A 109 -3.28 11.84 -12.70
C LEU A 109 -3.14 10.59 -13.58
N GLN A 110 -4.26 9.92 -13.88
CA GLN A 110 -4.28 8.72 -14.72
C GLN A 110 -3.82 9.00 -16.15
N GLN A 111 -4.24 10.12 -16.76
CA GLN A 111 -3.83 10.54 -18.10
C GLN A 111 -2.31 10.77 -18.18
N HIS A 112 -1.73 11.31 -17.11
CA HIS A 112 -0.30 11.59 -17.01
C HIS A 112 0.55 10.43 -16.48
N ARG A 113 -0.01 9.22 -16.30
CA ARG A 113 0.69 8.05 -15.74
C ARG A 113 2.04 7.72 -16.38
N GLN A 114 2.18 7.99 -17.68
CA GLN A 114 3.42 7.73 -18.41
C GLN A 114 4.60 8.59 -17.94
N LEU A 115 4.34 9.75 -17.31
CA LEU A 115 5.38 10.64 -16.77
C LEU A 115 6.19 9.99 -15.64
N PHE A 116 5.64 8.99 -14.96
CA PHE A 116 6.32 8.35 -13.84
C PHE A 116 7.27 7.25 -14.29
N LEU A 117 7.15 6.71 -15.51
CA LEU A 117 7.97 5.60 -15.95
C LEU A 117 9.40 6.03 -16.30
N SER A 118 10.38 5.29 -15.80
CA SER A 118 11.79 5.50 -16.14
C SER A 118 12.54 4.17 -16.27
N LYS A 119 13.79 4.21 -16.75
CA LYS A 119 14.65 3.01 -16.80
C LYS A 119 14.93 2.39 -15.42
N ARG A 120 14.67 3.14 -14.32
CA ARG A 120 14.76 2.66 -12.93
C ARG A 120 13.84 1.47 -12.67
N ILE A 121 12.71 1.37 -13.40
CA ILE A 121 11.73 0.30 -13.25
C ILE A 121 12.35 -1.09 -13.32
N LYS A 122 13.38 -1.29 -14.16
CA LYS A 122 14.12 -2.56 -14.26
C LYS A 122 14.70 -2.96 -12.90
N GLN A 123 15.35 -2.04 -12.20
CA GLN A 123 16.01 -2.33 -10.93
C GLN A 123 14.99 -2.52 -9.81
N THR A 124 13.95 -1.69 -9.75
CA THR A 124 12.97 -1.74 -8.65
C THR A 124 12.08 -2.97 -8.73
N TYR A 125 11.62 -3.35 -9.92
CA TYR A 125 10.82 -4.57 -10.10
C TYR A 125 11.65 -5.84 -9.91
N SER A 126 12.86 -5.93 -10.49
CA SER A 126 13.73 -7.09 -10.28
C SER A 126 14.16 -7.22 -8.82
N GLY A 127 14.49 -6.11 -8.15
CA GLY A 127 14.83 -6.09 -6.73
C GLY A 127 13.66 -6.53 -5.84
N TYR A 128 12.44 -6.08 -6.15
CA TYR A 128 11.23 -6.54 -5.47
C TYR A 128 11.00 -8.04 -5.65
N GLY A 129 11.12 -8.55 -6.88
CA GLY A 129 11.00 -9.99 -7.17
C GLY A 129 12.00 -10.84 -6.38
N TYR A 130 13.27 -10.44 -6.36
CA TYR A 130 14.29 -11.13 -5.57
C TYR A 130 13.98 -11.12 -4.07
N ALA A 131 13.51 -9.99 -3.55
CA ALA A 131 13.11 -9.89 -2.15
C ALA A 131 11.93 -10.83 -1.81
N GLN A 132 10.96 -11.01 -2.71
CA GLN A 132 9.85 -11.95 -2.52
C GLN A 132 10.32 -13.41 -2.54
N ILE A 133 11.24 -13.78 -3.44
CA ILE A 133 11.85 -15.12 -3.47
C ILE A 133 12.56 -15.41 -2.14
N LYS A 134 13.39 -14.47 -1.66
CA LYS A 134 14.09 -14.63 -0.39
C LYS A 134 13.14 -14.79 0.81
N LYS A 135 12.01 -14.07 0.81
CA LYS A 135 10.96 -14.24 1.83
C LYS A 135 10.35 -15.63 1.79
N LEU A 136 10.03 -16.14 0.60
CA LEU A 136 9.47 -17.48 0.41
C LEU A 136 10.45 -18.57 0.89
N GLU A 137 11.73 -18.45 0.55
CA GLU A 137 12.77 -19.38 1.04
C GLU A 137 12.89 -19.36 2.57
N SER A 138 12.86 -18.16 3.16
CA SER A 138 12.94 -17.99 4.62
C SER A 138 11.72 -18.61 5.31
N HIS A 139 10.52 -18.38 4.77
CA HIS A 139 9.28 -18.97 5.29
C HIS A 139 9.30 -20.50 5.16
N ARG A 140 9.72 -21.03 4.01
CA ARG A 140 9.88 -22.47 3.80
C ARG A 140 10.86 -23.09 4.79
N ARG A 141 11.99 -22.42 5.07
CA ARG A 141 12.94 -22.88 6.09
C ARG A 141 12.29 -22.99 7.46
N TRP A 142 11.50 -21.98 7.84
CA TRP A 142 10.78 -21.95 9.11
C TRP A 142 9.73 -23.06 9.22
N LEU A 143 9.01 -23.37 8.13
CA LEU A 143 8.06 -24.49 8.09
C LEU A 143 8.75 -25.85 8.22
N LEU A 144 9.90 -26.03 7.57
CA LEU A 144 10.65 -27.30 7.61
C LEU A 144 11.47 -27.48 8.90
N ASN A 145 11.94 -26.37 9.47
CA ASN A 145 12.80 -26.34 10.66
C ASN A 145 12.30 -25.22 11.59
N PRO A 146 11.16 -25.42 12.27
CA PRO A 146 10.63 -24.40 13.18
C PRO A 146 11.57 -24.22 14.38
N PRO A 147 11.68 -23.00 14.93
CA PRO A 147 12.41 -22.76 16.18
C PRO A 147 11.80 -23.61 17.29
N GLN A 148 12.64 -24.33 18.05
CA GLN A 148 12.17 -25.16 19.16
C GLN A 148 11.91 -24.36 20.43
N HIS A 149 12.56 -23.21 20.59
CA HIS A 149 12.34 -22.29 21.69
C HIS A 149 12.59 -20.85 21.24
N GLN A 150 12.18 -19.89 22.07
CA GLN A 150 12.49 -18.48 21.85
C GLN A 150 14.00 -18.26 21.97
N PRO A 151 14.65 -17.57 21.02
CA PRO A 151 16.08 -17.32 21.10
C PRO A 151 16.43 -16.49 22.34
N THR A 152 17.49 -16.87 23.04
CA THR A 152 18.02 -16.16 24.21
C THR A 152 19.14 -15.21 23.79
N ALA A 153 19.40 -14.17 24.58
CA ALA A 153 20.50 -13.25 24.30
C ALA A 153 21.86 -13.99 24.30
N ALA A 154 22.01 -14.98 25.19
CA ALA A 154 23.23 -15.78 25.33
C ALA A 154 23.62 -16.53 24.05
N GLU A 155 22.63 -16.98 23.26
CA GLU A 155 22.87 -17.68 21.98
C GLU A 155 23.49 -16.80 20.89
N PHE A 156 23.40 -15.48 21.05
CA PHE A 156 24.03 -14.49 20.17
C PHE A 156 25.25 -13.84 20.82
N GLY A 157 25.76 -14.39 21.93
CA GLY A 157 26.90 -13.83 22.66
C GLY A 157 26.59 -12.52 23.38
N LEU A 158 25.30 -12.26 23.68
CA LEU A 158 24.84 -11.07 24.39
C LEU A 158 24.46 -11.44 25.83
N VAL A 159 24.78 -10.55 26.77
CA VAL A 159 24.37 -10.65 28.17
C VAL A 159 22.97 -10.06 28.31
N GLU A 160 22.04 -10.75 28.97
CA GLU A 160 20.63 -10.32 29.12
C GLU A 160 20.47 -9.00 29.88
N LYS A 161 21.47 -8.61 30.67
CA LYS A 161 21.57 -7.31 31.31
C LYS A 161 22.94 -6.69 31.06
N PRO A 162 23.02 -5.45 30.54
CA PRO A 162 24.25 -4.69 30.68
C PRO A 162 24.55 -4.46 32.18
N PRO A 163 25.84 -4.35 32.56
CA PRO A 163 26.26 -4.13 33.95
C PRO A 163 25.72 -2.82 34.54
#